data_AF-A0A959H8U4-F1
#
_entry.id   AF-A0A959H8U4-F1
#
_cell.length_a   1.000
_cell.length_b   1.000
_cell.length_c   1.000
_cell.angle_alpha   90.00
_cell.angle_beta   90.00
_cell.angle_gamma   90.00
#
_symmetry.space_group_name_H-M   'P 1'
#
loop_
_entity.id
_entity.type
_entity.pdbx_description
1 polymer ?
#
loop_
_entity_poly.entity_id
_entity_poly.type
_entity_poly.pdbx_seq_one_letter_code
_entity_poly.pdbx_strand_id
1 'polypeptide(L)' 'MPSRVGVAQYQRLKKEIDEFSGKINGKYGTPFWTPVRYFYRSVDFTILCGLYYSADIALITPRRDGMNLVAK' A
#
# COMPACT_ATOMS: atom_id res chain seq x y z
N MET A 1 7.82 -4.52 12.74
CA MET A 1 6.94 -5.50 13.41
C MET A 1 5.50 -5.01 13.33
N PRO A 2 4.50 -5.81 12.87
CA PRO A 2 3.12 -5.35 12.82
C PRO A 2 2.53 -5.42 14.23
N SER A 3 2.61 -4.30 14.96
CA SER A 3 1.89 -4.12 16.22
C SER A 3 0.40 -3.95 15.93
N ARG A 4 -0.43 -4.88 16.41
CA ARG A 4 -1.92 -4.93 16.47
C ARG A 4 -2.54 -6.13 15.73
N VAL A 5 -2.10 -7.33 16.08
CA VAL A 5 -2.66 -8.60 15.56
C VAL A 5 -4.07 -8.91 16.11
N GLY A 6 -4.58 -8.17 17.12
CA GLY A 6 -5.84 -8.48 17.82
C GLY A 6 -7.09 -7.68 17.45
N VAL A 7 -7.04 -6.79 16.45
CA VAL A 7 -8.18 -5.93 16.10
C VAL A 7 -8.81 -6.44 14.81
N ALA A 8 -9.95 -7.14 14.92
CA ALA A 8 -10.66 -7.76 13.80
C ALA A 8 -10.91 -6.80 12.62
N GLN A 9 -11.07 -5.50 12.90
CA GLN A 9 -11.25 -4.45 11.91
C GLN A 9 -10.02 -4.29 10.98
N TYR A 10 -8.79 -4.39 11.50
CA TYR A 10 -7.59 -4.30 10.66
C TYR A 10 -7.41 -5.54 9.77
N GLN A 11 -7.78 -6.71 10.28
CA GLN A 11 -7.74 -7.94 9.49
C GLN A 11 -8.77 -7.93 8.35
N ARG A 12 -9.99 -7.44 8.62
CA ARG A 12 -11.02 -7.23 7.57
C ARG A 12 -10.56 -6.24 6.52
N LEU A 13 -10.04 -5.08 6.94
CA LEU A 13 -9.53 -4.07 6.01
C LEU A 13 -8.39 -4.61 5.14
N LYS A 14 -7.47 -5.39 5.73
CA LYS A 14 -6.41 -6.05 4.96
C LYS A 14 -7.01 -6.98 3.90
N LYS A 15 -7.97 -7.81 4.29
CA LYS A 15 -8.64 -8.74 3.37
C LYS A 15 -9.32 -7.99 2.20
N GLU A 16 -10.03 -6.90 2.50
CA GLU A 16 -10.66 -6.07 1.46
C GLU A 16 -9.63 -5.49 0.47
N ILE A 17 -8.48 -5.02 0.97
CA ILE A 17 -7.40 -4.49 0.12
C ILE A 17 -6.77 -5.61 -0.74
N ASP A 18 -6.51 -6.77 -0.15
CA ASP A 18 -5.96 -7.93 -0.86
C ASP A 18 -6.91 -8.39 -1.98
N GLU A 19 -8.22 -8.47 -1.71
CA GLU A 19 -9.24 -8.80 -2.71
C GLU A 19 -9.34 -7.75 -3.81
N PHE A 20 -9.30 -6.46 -3.46
CA PHE A 20 -9.40 -5.37 -4.42
C PHE A 20 -8.18 -5.30 -5.35
N SER A 21 -6.98 -5.41 -4.78
CA SER A 21 -5.73 -5.46 -5.56
C SER A 21 -5.68 -6.69 -6.46
N GLY A 22 -6.13 -7.85 -5.96
CA GLY A 22 -6.28 -9.08 -6.74
C GLY A 22 -7.24 -8.92 -7.92
N LYS A 23 -8.40 -8.27 -7.71
CA LYS A 23 -9.38 -8.01 -8.78
C LYS A 23 -8.82 -7.09 -9.87
N ILE A 24 -8.07 -6.05 -9.50
CA ILE A 24 -7.41 -5.15 -10.46
C ILE A 24 -6.34 -5.89 -11.25
N ASN A 25 -5.47 -6.62 -10.55
CA ASN A 25 -4.39 -7.39 -11.18
C ASN A 25 -4.93 -8.51 -12.09
N GLY A 26 -6.03 -9.16 -11.72
CA GLY A 26 -6.67 -10.17 -12.57
C GLY A 26 -7.33 -9.56 -13.82
N LYS A 27 -7.82 -8.32 -13.74
CA LYS A 27 -8.49 -7.65 -14.87
C LYS A 27 -7.51 -6.99 -15.83
N TYR A 28 -6.43 -6.40 -15.33
CA TYR A 28 -5.52 -5.55 -16.11
C TYR A 28 -4.08 -6.10 -16.17
N GLY A 29 -3.74 -7.07 -15.33
CA GLY A 29 -2.43 -7.69 -15.33
C GLY A 29 -2.23 -8.59 -16.53
N THR A 30 -0.98 -8.72 -16.92
CA THR A 30 -0.52 -9.67 -17.93
C THR A 30 0.55 -10.57 -17.31
N PRO A 31 0.94 -11.69 -17.95
CA PRO A 31 1.99 -12.56 -17.43
C PRO A 31 3.32 -11.84 -17.15
N PHE A 32 3.58 -10.71 -17.81
CA PHE A 32 4.81 -9.93 -17.68
C PHE A 32 4.63 -8.64 -16.87
N TRP A 33 3.40 -8.28 -16.49
CA TRP A 33 3.13 -6.99 -15.84
C TRP A 33 2.03 -7.08 -14.78
N THR A 34 2.34 -6.56 -13.60
CA THR A 34 1.40 -6.43 -12.48
C THR A 34 1.15 -4.95 -12.20
N PRO A 35 -0.06 -4.44 -12.46
CA PRO A 35 -0.35 -3.00 -12.36
C PRO A 35 -0.36 -2.50 -10.92
N VAL A 36 -0.85 -3.30 -9.96
CA VAL A 36 -0.87 -2.93 -8.54
C VAL A 36 0.05 -3.84 -7.75
N ARG A 37 1.18 -3.30 -7.29
CA ARG A 37 2.12 -3.98 -6.39
C ARG A 37 1.86 -3.54 -4.95
N TYR A 38 1.20 -4.39 -4.18
CA TYR A 38 0.89 -4.13 -2.78
C TYR A 38 1.94 -4.77 -1.86
N PHE A 39 2.49 -3.99 -0.92
CA PHE A 39 3.48 -4.46 0.05
C PHE A 39 2.92 -4.35 1.47
N TYR A 40 2.55 -5.49 2.06
CA TYR A 40 2.15 -5.57 3.48
C TYR A 40 3.33 -5.92 4.37
N ARG A 41 4.36 -5.06 4.40
CA ARG A 41 5.56 -5.21 5.24
C ARG A 41 6.18 -3.85 5.55
N SER A 42 7.02 -3.81 6.59
CA SER A 42 7.91 -2.67 6.78
C SER A 42 8.92 -2.61 5.62
N VAL A 43 9.14 -1.40 5.10
CA VAL A 43 10.14 -1.10 4.08
C VAL A 43 11.18 -0.19 4.74
N ASP A 44 12.46 -0.47 4.51
CA ASP A 44 13.54 0.35 5.05
C ASP A 44 13.48 1.78 4.49
N PHE A 45 13.89 2.75 5.31
CA PHE A 45 13.80 4.16 4.96
C PHE A 45 14.51 4.49 3.64
N THR A 46 15.71 3.94 3.42
CA THR A 46 16.46 4.14 2.16
C THR A 46 15.71 3.61 0.94
N ILE A 47 15.05 2.45 1.07
CA ILE A 47 14.25 1.87 -0.02
C ILE A 47 13.01 2.75 -0.25
N LEU A 48 12.36 3.23 0.80
CA LEU A 48 11.22 4.12 0.71
C LEU A 48 11.56 5.43 -0.03
N CYS A 49 12.71 6.04 0.30
CA CYS A 49 13.22 7.21 -0.43
C CYS A 49 13.47 6.90 -1.91
N GLY A 50 14.05 5.74 -2.21
CA GLY A 50 14.24 5.30 -3.60
C GLY A 50 12.92 5.15 -4.35
N LEU A 51 11.90 4.59 -3.70
CA LEU A 51 10.55 4.48 -4.28
C LEU A 51 9.94 5.85 -4.56
N TYR A 52 10.05 6.79 -3.62
CA TYR A 52 9.58 8.17 -3.82
C TYR A 52 10.32 8.89 -4.94
N TYR A 53 11.64 8.69 -5.06
CA TYR A 53 12.41 9.27 -6.16
C TYR A 53 12.03 8.68 -7.52
N SER A 54 11.73 7.37 -7.57
CA SER A 54 11.35 6.69 -8.82
C SER A 54 9.90 6.90 -9.25
N ALA A 55 9.04 7.40 -8.35
CA ALA A 55 7.62 7.56 -8.62
C ALA A 55 7.35 8.90 -9.29
N ASP A 56 6.67 8.87 -10.44
CA ASP A 56 6.24 10.09 -11.12
C ASP A 56 5.13 10.82 -10.33
N ILE A 57 4.32 10.06 -9.59
CA ILE A 57 3.16 10.57 -8.85
C ILE A 57 3.06 9.87 -7.49
N ALA A 58 2.83 10.65 -6.43
CA ALA A 58 2.48 10.16 -5.11
C ALA A 58 1.00 10.46 -4.79
N LEU A 59 0.22 9.42 -4.48
CA LEU A 59 -1.18 9.55 -4.06
C LEU A 59 -1.30 9.31 -2.55
N ILE A 60 -1.57 10.36 -1.79
CA ILE A 60 -1.70 10.32 -0.32
C ILE A 60 -3.11 10.79 0.05
N THR A 61 -4.03 9.84 0.27
CA THR A 61 -5.47 10.12 0.47
C THR A 61 -6.02 9.56 1.80
N PRO A 62 -5.61 10.13 2.95
CA PRO A 62 -6.12 9.70 4.26
C PRO A 62 -7.58 10.13 4.47
N ARG A 63 -8.42 9.26 5.06
CA ARG A 63 -9.83 9.59 5.38
C ARG A 63 -9.99 10.56 6.56
N ARG A 64 -9.03 10.58 7.48
CA ARG A 64 -8.90 11.54 8.59
C ARG A 64 -7.41 11.68 8.89
N ASP A 65 -6.88 12.88 8.81
CA ASP A 65 -5.49 13.15 9.12
C ASP A 65 -5.37 14.44 9.95
N GLY A 66 -4.60 14.38 11.03
CA GLY A 66 -4.30 15.54 11.88
C GLY A 66 -2.95 16.19 11.57
N MET A 67 -2.02 15.44 10.94
CA MET A 67 -0.71 15.91 10.48
C MET A 67 -0.06 14.79 9.63
N ASN A 68 -0.13 14.90 8.31
CA ASN A 68 0.50 13.92 7.42
C ASN A 68 1.99 14.23 7.23
N LEU A 69 2.85 13.61 8.05
CA LEU A 69 4.31 13.77 7.94
C LEU A 69 4.92 13.11 6.69
N VAL A 70 4.13 12.40 5.86
CA VAL A 70 4.59 11.79 4.60
C VAL A 70 4.55 12.78 3.44
N ALA A 71 3.92 13.95 3.62
CA ALA A 71 3.75 14.96 2.58
C ALA A 71 4.82 16.07 2.56
N LYS A 72 5.98 15.87 3.20
CA LYS A 72 7.05 16.89 3.24
C LYS A 72 8.41 16.34 2.84
#